data_AF-A0AAW8FJC9-F1
#
_entry.id   AF-A0AAW8FJC9-F1
#
_cell.length_a   1.000
_cell.length_b   1.000
_cell.length_c   1.000
_cell.angle_alpha   90.00
_cell.angle_beta   90.00
_cell.angle_gamma   90.00
#
_symmetry.space_group_name_H-M   'P 1'
#
loop_
_entity.id
_entity.type
_entity.pdbx_description
1 polymer ?
#
loop_
_entity_poly.entity_id
_entity_poly.type
_entity_poly.pdbx_seq_one_letter_code
_entity_poly.pdbx_strand_id
1 'polypeptide(L)'
;MSTATAPSAAPAKKWGSGLFQGLQKVGRSLQLPIAVLPAAGILLRLGQPDVFGKDGLGWNKVAAVFMTAGDAVFSNLPLLFCVGIAIGFAKKSDGSTALAALVGFLVYKNVLTAFPIADAKITKGADVAATYNDPKVLGGIIMGLIAAVTWQRFHRTKLPDWLGFFNGRRLVPILMAFIGTAVGVFFGLVWEPIGEVITNFGEWMTGLGAVGAAIFGAINRALLPVGMHQFVNTVAWQEIGTFKDSSGAVWHGDLPRFFHGDPTAGQFMTGFFPIMMFALPAAALAITHTARPERRKAVGGMMMSLALTSFVTGITEPIEFSFMFIAPVLYVIHAVLTAVSMAVTWALGVHHGFSFSAGAIDYFLNWNLATKPWLIIPIGLVFAAIYYSVFRFAIIKWNLPTPGREPEEEVEDLTKA
;
A
#
# COMPACT_ATOMS: atom_id res chain seq x y z
N MET A 1 8.77 -57.84 24.86
CA MET A 1 9.56 -56.60 24.88
C MET A 1 8.90 -55.63 23.91
N SER A 2 8.27 -54.57 24.42
CA SER A 2 7.59 -53.56 23.59
C SER A 2 8.58 -52.42 23.32
N THR A 3 8.93 -52.20 22.07
CA THR A 3 9.80 -51.11 21.63
C THR A 3 9.00 -49.82 21.58
N ALA A 4 9.09 -49.02 22.63
CA ALA A 4 8.56 -47.66 22.65
C ALA A 4 9.42 -46.76 21.76
N THR A 5 8.84 -46.26 20.67
CA THR A 5 9.44 -45.25 19.79
C THR A 5 9.55 -43.93 20.55
N ALA A 6 10.76 -43.40 20.68
CA ALA A 6 11.00 -42.12 21.32
C ALA A 6 10.31 -40.98 20.55
N PRO A 7 9.78 -39.94 21.23
CA PRO A 7 9.17 -38.80 20.55
C PRO A 7 10.23 -38.04 19.77
N SER A 8 9.97 -37.84 18.48
CA SER A 8 10.73 -36.95 17.59
C SER A 8 10.91 -35.58 18.25
N ALA A 9 12.17 -35.15 18.42
CA ALA A 9 12.51 -33.85 18.97
C ALA A 9 11.94 -32.75 18.06
N ALA A 10 11.18 -31.82 18.66
CA ALA A 10 10.63 -30.68 17.94
C ALA A 10 11.76 -29.88 17.25
N PRO A 11 11.60 -29.49 15.97
CA PRO A 11 12.66 -28.81 15.24
C PRO A 11 13.00 -27.49 15.93
N ALA A 12 14.30 -27.27 16.15
CA ALA A 12 14.81 -26.05 16.77
C ALA A 12 14.32 -24.81 15.99
N LYS A 13 13.67 -23.87 16.68
CA LYS A 13 13.25 -22.59 16.10
C LYS A 13 14.48 -21.85 15.57
N LYS A 14 14.68 -21.84 14.25
CA LYS A 14 15.72 -21.02 13.59
C LYS A 14 15.48 -19.54 13.91
N TRP A 15 16.47 -18.92 14.56
CA TRP A 15 16.53 -17.50 14.85
C TRP A 15 16.43 -16.73 13.52
N GLY A 16 15.36 -15.96 13.32
CA GLY A 16 15.03 -15.27 12.05
C GLY A 16 13.68 -15.66 11.42
N SER A 17 13.20 -16.89 11.63
CA SER A 17 11.90 -17.34 11.10
C SER A 17 10.71 -16.52 11.63
N GLY A 18 10.77 -16.09 12.91
CA GLY A 18 9.73 -15.30 13.54
C GLY A 18 9.64 -13.85 13.03
N LEU A 19 10.78 -13.21 12.73
CA LEU A 19 10.81 -11.84 12.22
C LEU A 19 10.24 -11.78 10.79
N PHE A 20 10.66 -12.69 9.92
CA PHE A 20 10.15 -12.79 8.56
C PHE A 20 8.64 -13.06 8.51
N GLN A 21 8.15 -14.01 9.32
CA GLN A 21 6.72 -14.27 9.46
C GLN A 21 5.95 -13.05 10.03
N GLY A 22 6.58 -12.29 10.94
CA GLY A 22 6.04 -11.05 11.47
C GLY A 22 5.85 -10.00 10.38
N LEU A 23 6.90 -9.74 9.59
CA LEU A 23 6.88 -8.78 8.48
C LEU A 23 5.83 -9.16 7.41
N GLN A 24 5.74 -10.43 7.05
CA GLN A 24 4.71 -10.92 6.13
C GLN A 24 3.28 -10.71 6.66
N LYS A 25 3.06 -10.91 7.96
CA LYS A 25 1.75 -10.65 8.58
C LYS A 25 1.41 -9.16 8.57
N VAL A 26 2.38 -8.30 8.88
CA VAL A 26 2.19 -6.85 8.79
C VAL A 26 1.84 -6.46 7.36
N GLY A 27 2.62 -6.91 6.36
CA GLY A 27 2.37 -6.64 4.94
C GLY A 27 0.96 -7.07 4.48
N ARG A 28 0.52 -8.28 4.85
CA ARG A 28 -0.85 -8.75 4.55
C ARG A 28 -1.93 -7.92 5.25
N SER A 29 -1.68 -7.51 6.49
CA SER A 29 -2.63 -6.71 7.27
C SER A 29 -2.86 -5.30 6.71
N LEU A 30 -1.90 -4.78 5.94
CA LEU A 30 -2.01 -3.48 5.25
C LEU A 30 -2.90 -3.54 4.00
N GLN A 31 -3.18 -4.73 3.44
CA GLN A 31 -3.97 -4.85 2.21
C GLN A 31 -5.46 -4.54 2.41
N LEU A 32 -6.02 -4.92 3.56
CA LEU A 32 -7.44 -4.73 3.86
C LEU A 32 -7.89 -3.25 3.80
N PRO A 33 -7.21 -2.30 4.47
CA PRO A 33 -7.59 -0.88 4.35
C PRO A 33 -7.33 -0.31 2.95
N ILE A 34 -6.26 -0.76 2.28
CA ILE A 34 -5.88 -0.31 0.93
C ILE A 34 -6.94 -0.72 -0.11
N ALA A 35 -7.62 -1.85 0.08
CA ALA A 35 -8.66 -2.32 -0.83
C ALA A 35 -9.86 -1.37 -0.97
N VAL A 36 -10.05 -0.42 -0.05
CA VAL A 36 -11.15 0.58 -0.11
C VAL A 36 -10.76 1.81 -0.95
N LEU A 37 -9.46 2.06 -1.14
CA LEU A 37 -8.96 3.21 -1.89
C LEU A 37 -9.47 3.35 -3.33
N PRO A 38 -9.61 2.28 -4.15
CA PRO A 38 -10.13 2.44 -5.51
C PRO A 38 -11.56 2.98 -5.52
N ALA A 39 -12.42 2.50 -4.61
CA ALA A 39 -13.78 3.03 -4.49
C ALA A 39 -13.75 4.50 -4.08
N ALA A 40 -12.93 4.86 -3.09
CA ALA A 40 -12.78 6.25 -2.64
C ALA A 40 -12.29 7.19 -3.75
N GLY A 41 -11.29 6.75 -4.51
CA GLY A 41 -10.73 7.51 -5.63
C GLY A 41 -11.72 7.75 -6.77
N ILE A 42 -12.51 6.72 -7.12
CA ILE A 42 -13.58 6.86 -8.11
C ILE A 42 -14.61 7.89 -7.61
N LEU A 43 -15.05 7.79 -6.34
CA LEU A 43 -15.98 8.75 -5.77
C LEU A 43 -15.41 10.17 -5.79
N LEU A 44 -14.15 10.35 -5.35
CA LEU A 44 -13.49 11.66 -5.36
C LEU A 44 -13.40 12.24 -6.78
N ARG A 45 -13.07 11.41 -7.77
CA ARG A 45 -12.99 11.83 -9.18
C ARG A 45 -14.34 12.28 -9.71
N LEU A 46 -15.40 11.50 -9.48
CA LEU A 46 -16.75 11.85 -9.93
C LEU A 46 -17.18 13.21 -9.37
N GLY A 47 -16.62 13.60 -8.22
CA GLY A 47 -16.84 14.90 -7.61
C GLY A 47 -16.07 16.09 -8.21
N GLN A 48 -15.11 15.87 -9.10
CA GLN A 48 -14.27 16.94 -9.64
C GLN A 48 -15.05 17.89 -10.58
N PRO A 49 -14.60 19.16 -10.70
CA PRO A 49 -15.27 20.19 -11.50
C PRO A 49 -15.50 19.80 -12.96
N ASP A 50 -14.58 19.04 -13.56
CA ASP A 50 -14.56 18.66 -14.97
C ASP A 50 -15.35 17.38 -15.29
N VAL A 51 -15.90 16.69 -14.29
CA VAL A 51 -16.73 15.48 -14.48
C VAL A 51 -18.20 15.81 -14.25
N PHE A 52 -18.65 15.79 -12.99
CA PHE A 52 -20.02 16.17 -12.65
C PHE A 52 -20.16 17.62 -12.22
N GLY A 53 -19.06 18.32 -11.97
CA GLY A 53 -19.09 19.71 -11.53
C GLY A 53 -19.32 20.71 -12.66
N LYS A 54 -19.01 21.97 -12.35
CA LYS A 54 -19.33 23.15 -13.17
C LYS A 54 -18.74 23.14 -14.60
N ASP A 55 -17.58 22.50 -14.78
CA ASP A 55 -16.83 22.50 -16.04
C ASP A 55 -17.09 21.21 -16.86
N GLY A 56 -17.85 20.26 -16.29
CA GLY A 56 -18.32 19.04 -16.94
C GLY A 56 -19.83 19.07 -17.19
N LEU A 57 -20.60 18.22 -16.50
CA LEU A 57 -22.06 18.12 -16.66
C LEU A 57 -22.88 19.25 -15.99
N GLY A 58 -22.25 20.11 -15.19
CA GLY A 58 -22.91 21.19 -14.44
C GLY A 58 -23.74 20.72 -13.24
N TRP A 59 -23.64 19.45 -12.86
CA TRP A 59 -24.38 18.84 -11.75
C TRP A 59 -23.68 19.08 -10.40
N ASN A 60 -23.50 20.35 -10.03
CA ASN A 60 -22.69 20.77 -8.87
C ASN A 60 -23.05 20.07 -7.55
N LYS A 61 -24.34 19.82 -7.28
CA LYS A 61 -24.76 19.09 -6.09
C LYS A 61 -24.35 17.61 -6.12
N VAL A 62 -24.46 16.97 -7.28
CA VAL A 62 -24.03 15.57 -7.48
C VAL A 62 -22.52 15.48 -7.31
N ALA A 63 -21.77 16.41 -7.91
CA ALA A 63 -20.32 16.51 -7.74
C ALA A 63 -19.93 16.66 -6.26
N ALA A 64 -20.58 17.55 -5.51
CA ALA A 64 -20.33 17.73 -4.08
C ALA A 64 -20.62 16.45 -3.26
N VAL A 65 -21.68 15.71 -3.58
CA VAL A 65 -21.99 14.42 -2.91
C VAL A 65 -20.86 13.41 -3.14
N PHE A 66 -20.42 13.24 -4.38
CA PHE A 66 -19.34 12.31 -4.72
C PHE A 66 -17.99 12.72 -4.11
N MET A 67 -17.66 14.01 -4.15
CA MET A 67 -16.46 14.57 -3.53
C MET A 67 -16.46 14.30 -2.01
N THR A 68 -17.57 14.60 -1.34
CA THR A 68 -17.70 14.38 0.12
C THR A 68 -17.63 12.89 0.48
N ALA A 69 -18.24 12.03 -0.33
CA ALA A 69 -18.21 10.57 -0.11
C ALA A 69 -16.80 9.98 -0.29
N GLY A 70 -16.06 10.43 -1.31
CA GLY A 70 -14.66 10.03 -1.51
C GLY A 70 -13.77 10.53 -0.39
N ASP A 71 -13.89 11.82 -0.05
CA ASP A 71 -13.11 12.47 1.02
C ASP A 71 -13.33 11.78 2.38
N ALA A 72 -14.55 11.33 2.69
CA ALA A 72 -14.82 10.61 3.93
C ALA A 72 -13.91 9.40 4.15
N VAL A 73 -13.47 8.72 3.09
CA VAL A 73 -12.50 7.62 3.19
C VAL A 73 -11.08 8.16 3.36
N PHE A 74 -10.65 9.13 2.53
CA PHE A 74 -9.30 9.71 2.58
C PHE A 74 -9.01 10.39 3.92
N SER A 75 -9.94 11.20 4.42
CA SER A 75 -9.87 11.90 5.71
C SER A 75 -9.86 10.96 6.93
N ASN A 76 -10.24 9.69 6.75
CA ASN A 76 -10.25 8.67 7.81
C ASN A 76 -9.24 7.53 7.58
N LEU A 77 -8.28 7.69 6.66
CA LEU A 77 -7.29 6.65 6.36
C LEU A 77 -6.53 6.13 7.59
N PRO A 78 -6.03 6.98 8.51
CA PRO A 78 -5.38 6.49 9.72
C PRO A 78 -6.22 5.50 10.54
N LEU A 79 -7.52 5.78 10.66
CA LEU A 79 -8.44 4.91 11.39
C LEU A 79 -8.71 3.61 10.63
N LEU A 80 -8.90 3.68 9.31
CA LEU A 80 -9.06 2.50 8.46
C LEU A 80 -7.85 1.58 8.56
N PHE A 81 -6.63 2.13 8.52
CA PHE A 81 -5.39 1.39 8.73
C PHE A 81 -5.32 0.79 10.13
N CYS A 82 -5.65 1.55 11.18
CA CYS A 82 -5.68 1.02 12.55
C CYS A 82 -6.57 -0.21 12.68
N VAL A 83 -7.82 -0.13 12.22
CA VAL A 83 -8.78 -1.24 12.30
C VAL A 83 -8.36 -2.39 11.39
N GLY A 84 -7.96 -2.10 10.15
CA GLY A 84 -7.56 -3.10 9.16
C GLY A 84 -6.35 -3.92 9.62
N ILE A 85 -5.34 -3.26 10.19
CA ILE A 85 -4.15 -3.93 10.73
C ILE A 85 -4.49 -4.72 11.98
N ALA A 86 -5.34 -4.17 12.86
CA ALA A 86 -5.75 -4.89 14.06
C ALA A 86 -6.44 -6.22 13.71
N ILE A 87 -7.30 -6.23 12.69
CA ILE A 87 -7.97 -7.43 12.18
C ILE A 87 -6.98 -8.36 11.49
N GLY A 88 -6.17 -7.84 10.55
CA GLY A 88 -5.28 -8.65 9.72
C GLY A 88 -4.08 -9.23 10.46
N PHE A 89 -3.60 -8.57 11.52
CA PHE A 89 -2.49 -9.04 12.34
C PHE A 89 -2.95 -10.00 13.44
N ALA A 90 -4.22 -9.93 13.87
CA ALA A 90 -4.75 -10.83 14.88
C ALA A 90 -4.73 -12.28 14.39
N LYS A 91 -4.21 -13.20 15.22
CA LYS A 91 -4.18 -14.65 14.91
C LYS A 91 -5.56 -15.24 14.60
N LYS A 92 -6.62 -14.61 15.15
CA LYS A 92 -8.02 -14.97 14.91
C LYS A 92 -8.80 -13.68 14.75
N SER A 93 -9.48 -13.53 13.60
CA SER A 93 -10.37 -12.41 13.35
C SER A 93 -11.56 -12.48 14.31
N ASP A 94 -11.71 -11.46 15.13
CA ASP A 94 -12.82 -11.28 16.07
C ASP A 94 -13.23 -9.81 16.07
N GLY A 95 -14.53 -9.53 16.04
CA GLY A 95 -15.04 -8.16 16.00
C GLY A 95 -14.60 -7.30 17.20
N SER A 96 -14.32 -7.92 18.35
CA SER A 96 -13.81 -7.19 19.52
C SER A 96 -12.41 -6.61 19.33
N THR A 97 -11.59 -7.19 18.44
CA THR A 97 -10.28 -6.62 18.08
C THR A 97 -10.44 -5.30 17.32
N ALA A 98 -11.39 -5.26 16.38
CA ALA A 98 -11.72 -4.04 15.62
C ALA A 98 -12.27 -2.94 16.54
N LEU A 99 -13.19 -3.30 17.45
CA LEU A 99 -13.72 -2.35 18.43
C LEU A 99 -12.61 -1.82 19.36
N ALA A 100 -11.69 -2.67 19.81
CA ALA A 100 -10.58 -2.25 20.64
C ALA A 100 -9.64 -1.28 19.90
N ALA A 101 -9.35 -1.55 18.63
CA ALA A 101 -8.55 -0.67 17.78
C ALA A 101 -9.22 0.70 17.56
N LEU A 102 -10.52 0.70 17.27
CA LEU A 102 -11.32 1.92 17.12
C LEU A 102 -11.29 2.77 18.41
N VAL A 103 -11.61 2.17 19.55
CA VAL A 103 -11.61 2.87 20.85
C VAL A 103 -10.24 3.44 21.17
N GLY A 104 -9.19 2.62 21.05
CA GLY A 104 -7.82 3.07 21.31
C GLY A 104 -7.41 4.23 20.39
N PHE A 105 -7.72 4.13 19.10
CA PHE A 105 -7.38 5.17 18.12
C PHE A 105 -8.14 6.49 18.36
N LEU A 106 -9.43 6.43 18.66
CA LEU A 106 -10.21 7.64 18.95
C LEU A 106 -9.68 8.36 20.20
N VAL A 107 -9.34 7.62 21.25
CA VAL A 107 -8.73 8.19 22.46
C VAL A 107 -7.35 8.78 22.15
N TYR A 108 -6.50 8.00 21.47
CA TYR A 108 -5.19 8.47 21.01
C TYR A 108 -5.27 9.77 20.21
N LYS A 109 -6.15 9.82 19.19
CA LYS A 109 -6.33 10.99 18.31
C LYS A 109 -6.79 12.22 19.09
N ASN A 110 -7.73 12.05 20.01
CA ASN A 110 -8.20 13.16 20.84
C ASN A 110 -7.15 13.62 21.87
N VAL A 111 -6.31 12.71 22.38
CA VAL A 111 -5.24 13.10 23.31
C VAL A 111 -4.17 13.93 22.61
N LEU A 112 -3.88 13.70 21.33
CA LEU A 112 -2.97 14.55 20.55
C LEU A 112 -3.43 16.02 20.51
N THR A 113 -4.75 16.27 20.56
CA THR A 113 -5.26 17.66 20.57
C THR A 113 -5.01 18.39 21.89
N ALA A 114 -4.53 17.70 22.93
CA ALA A 114 -4.07 18.34 24.16
C ALA A 114 -2.64 18.92 24.04
N PHE A 115 -1.95 18.66 22.92
CA PHE A 115 -0.57 19.10 22.67
C PHE A 115 -0.49 19.91 21.35
N PRO A 116 -0.99 21.16 21.33
CA PRO A 116 -0.88 22.02 20.15
C PRO A 116 0.58 22.41 19.88
N ILE A 117 1.00 22.34 18.62
CA ILE A 117 2.29 22.89 18.14
C ILE A 117 2.16 24.41 17.99
N ALA A 118 1.00 24.86 17.50
CA ALA A 118 0.65 26.27 17.44
C ALA A 118 -0.77 26.45 17.96
N ASP A 119 -0.93 27.36 18.92
CA ASP A 119 -2.22 27.69 19.49
C ASP A 119 -3.15 28.37 18.49
N ALA A 120 -4.45 28.18 18.71
CA ALA A 120 -5.47 28.88 17.97
C ALA A 120 -5.33 30.39 18.22
N LYS A 121 -5.34 31.19 17.16
CA LYS A 121 -5.17 32.64 17.25
C LYS A 121 -6.00 33.38 16.22
N ILE A 122 -6.48 34.57 16.59
CA ILE A 122 -7.16 35.46 15.65
C ILE A 122 -6.09 36.27 14.92
N THR A 123 -5.98 36.07 13.61
CA THR A 123 -5.07 36.85 12.75
C THR A 123 -5.88 37.63 11.74
N LYS A 124 -5.81 38.97 11.78
CA LYS A 124 -6.54 39.87 10.87
C LYS A 124 -8.07 39.61 10.82
N GLY A 125 -8.68 39.28 11.97
CA GLY A 125 -10.12 39.02 12.07
C GLY A 125 -10.57 37.64 11.58
N ALA A 126 -9.64 36.75 11.22
CA ALA A 126 -9.93 35.35 10.89
C ALA A 126 -9.41 34.43 12.01
N ASP A 127 -10.23 33.44 12.38
CA ASP A 127 -9.86 32.37 13.31
C ASP A 127 -8.86 31.43 12.64
N VAL A 128 -7.63 31.39 13.15
CA VAL A 128 -6.63 30.38 12.77
C VAL A 128 -6.75 29.25 13.79
N ALA A 129 -7.15 28.07 13.33
CA ALA A 129 -7.25 26.88 14.17
C ALA A 129 -5.87 26.45 14.70
N ALA A 130 -5.86 25.83 15.87
CA ALA A 130 -4.65 25.23 16.42
C ALA A 130 -4.16 24.09 15.51
N THR A 131 -2.85 23.92 15.42
CA THR A 131 -2.21 22.83 14.67
C THR A 131 -1.60 21.83 15.63
N TYR A 132 -1.78 20.56 15.33
CA TYR A 132 -1.37 19.46 16.20
C TYR A 132 -0.41 18.53 15.47
N ASN A 133 0.42 17.82 16.23
CA ASN A 133 1.20 16.72 15.71
C ASN A 133 0.26 15.58 15.32
N ASP A 134 0.17 15.27 14.02
CA ASP A 134 -0.61 14.13 13.52
C ASP A 134 0.32 13.11 12.86
N PRO A 135 0.55 11.95 13.50
CA PRO A 135 1.28 10.84 12.91
C PRO A 135 0.55 10.13 11.76
N LYS A 136 -0.66 10.58 11.41
CA LYS A 136 -1.47 10.13 10.28
C LYS A 136 -1.49 8.60 10.16
N VAL A 137 -1.19 8.05 8.98
CA VAL A 137 -1.35 6.61 8.73
C VAL A 137 -0.36 5.79 9.55
N LEU A 138 0.82 6.33 9.85
CA LEU A 138 1.80 5.70 10.74
C LEU A 138 1.26 5.54 12.16
N GLY A 139 0.60 6.57 12.70
CA GLY A 139 -0.10 6.48 13.98
C GLY A 139 -1.18 5.42 13.98
N GLY A 140 -1.96 5.36 12.89
CA GLY A 140 -2.94 4.30 12.64
C GLY A 140 -2.32 2.90 12.68
N ILE A 141 -1.22 2.69 11.96
CA ILE A 141 -0.49 1.41 11.92
C ILE A 141 -0.06 0.96 13.31
N ILE A 142 0.56 1.86 14.07
CA ILE A 142 1.08 1.57 15.41
C ILE A 142 -0.06 1.21 16.35
N MET A 143 -1.14 2.01 16.36
CA MET A 143 -2.32 1.73 17.17
C MET A 143 -3.00 0.41 16.81
N GLY A 144 -3.06 0.06 15.52
CA GLY A 144 -3.60 -1.21 15.05
C GLY A 144 -2.78 -2.42 15.52
N LEU A 145 -1.45 -2.33 15.45
CA LEU A 145 -0.55 -3.37 15.95
C LEU A 145 -0.67 -3.56 17.46
N ILE A 146 -0.70 -2.45 18.22
CA ILE A 146 -0.89 -2.45 19.67
C ILE A 146 -2.24 -3.10 20.02
N ALA A 147 -3.32 -2.76 19.31
CA ALA A 147 -4.63 -3.37 19.51
C ALA A 147 -4.61 -4.89 19.26
N ALA A 148 -3.98 -5.33 18.18
CA ALA A 148 -3.87 -6.77 17.88
C ALA A 148 -3.07 -7.53 18.95
N VAL A 149 -1.94 -6.97 19.41
CA VAL A 149 -1.11 -7.58 20.46
C VAL A 149 -1.85 -7.61 21.79
N THR A 150 -2.51 -6.50 22.18
CA THR A 150 -3.29 -6.39 23.40
C THR A 150 -4.44 -7.39 23.40
N TRP A 151 -5.16 -7.52 22.29
CA TRP A 151 -6.21 -8.52 22.15
C TRP A 151 -5.68 -9.94 22.31
N GLN A 152 -4.60 -10.29 21.59
CA GLN A 152 -4.01 -11.63 21.70
C GLN A 152 -3.58 -11.97 23.13
N ARG A 153 -3.11 -10.97 23.89
CA ARG A 153 -2.66 -11.15 25.27
C ARG A 153 -3.82 -11.26 26.27
N PHE A 154 -4.86 -10.43 26.13
CA PHE A 154 -5.85 -10.21 27.20
C PHE A 154 -7.28 -10.71 26.88
N HIS A 155 -7.57 -11.17 25.67
CA HIS A 155 -8.93 -11.58 25.27
C HIS A 155 -9.53 -12.76 26.07
N ARG A 156 -8.73 -13.47 26.88
CA ARG A 156 -9.19 -14.57 27.77
C ARG A 156 -8.93 -14.30 29.25
N THR A 157 -8.50 -13.09 29.60
CA THR A 157 -8.20 -12.74 30.98
C THR A 157 -9.46 -12.74 31.84
N LYS A 158 -9.36 -13.31 33.05
CA LYS A 158 -10.39 -13.27 34.08
C LYS A 158 -9.98 -12.27 35.16
N LEU A 159 -10.89 -11.39 35.51
CA LEU A 159 -10.83 -10.40 36.58
C LEU A 159 -11.55 -10.96 37.82
N PRO A 160 -11.37 -10.32 38.98
CA PRO A 160 -12.14 -10.63 40.19
C PRO A 160 -13.65 -10.54 39.96
N ASP A 161 -14.44 -11.27 40.76
CA ASP A 161 -15.87 -11.49 40.52
C ASP A 161 -16.69 -10.21 40.36
N TRP A 162 -16.38 -9.16 41.13
CA TRP A 162 -17.06 -7.86 41.05
C TRP A 162 -16.78 -7.09 39.74
N LEU A 163 -15.68 -7.41 39.03
CA LEU A 163 -15.35 -6.91 37.69
C LEU A 163 -15.71 -7.92 36.58
N GLY A 164 -16.44 -8.99 36.91
CA GLY A 164 -16.69 -10.10 35.99
C GLY A 164 -17.36 -9.70 34.67
N PHE A 165 -18.10 -8.59 34.65
CA PHE A 165 -18.70 -8.02 33.43
C PHE A 165 -17.67 -7.68 32.36
N PHE A 166 -16.46 -7.26 32.75
CA PHE A 166 -15.39 -6.83 31.85
C PHE A 166 -14.47 -7.98 31.41
N ASN A 167 -14.78 -9.23 31.74
CA ASN A 167 -13.91 -10.36 31.43
C ASN A 167 -13.68 -10.59 29.94
N GLY A 168 -12.51 -11.16 29.64
CA GLY A 168 -12.13 -11.64 28.32
C GLY A 168 -12.11 -10.52 27.27
N ARG A 169 -12.90 -10.69 26.21
CA ARG A 169 -12.90 -9.79 25.03
C ARG A 169 -13.35 -8.36 25.36
N ARG A 170 -14.17 -8.17 26.40
CA ARG A 170 -14.66 -6.85 26.83
C ARG A 170 -13.60 -6.01 27.54
N LEU A 171 -12.59 -6.66 28.12
CA LEU A 171 -11.46 -5.99 28.76
C LEU A 171 -10.61 -5.23 27.74
N VAL A 172 -10.48 -5.77 26.54
CA VAL A 172 -9.50 -5.30 25.55
C VAL A 172 -9.78 -3.85 25.11
N PRO A 173 -11.02 -3.44 24.73
CA PRO A 173 -11.30 -2.04 24.44
C PRO A 173 -11.04 -1.09 25.60
N ILE A 174 -11.27 -1.53 26.84
CA ILE A 174 -11.02 -0.73 28.04
C ILE A 174 -9.51 -0.49 28.20
N LEU A 175 -8.70 -1.56 28.11
CA LEU A 175 -7.25 -1.43 28.11
C LEU A 175 -6.76 -0.52 26.98
N MET A 176 -7.36 -0.64 25.79
CA MET A 176 -7.00 0.20 24.66
C MET A 176 -7.31 1.69 24.86
N ALA A 177 -8.32 2.05 25.66
CA ALA A 177 -8.54 3.46 26.00
C ALA A 177 -7.38 4.04 26.83
N PHE A 178 -6.91 3.29 27.84
CA PHE A 178 -5.74 3.71 28.65
C PHE A 178 -4.44 3.68 27.85
N ILE A 179 -4.24 2.65 27.03
CA ILE A 179 -3.08 2.55 26.15
C ILE A 179 -3.10 3.69 25.13
N GLY A 180 -4.25 3.97 24.51
CA GLY A 180 -4.42 5.09 23.58
C GLY A 180 -4.10 6.43 24.23
N THR A 181 -4.46 6.60 25.51
CA THR A 181 -4.08 7.79 26.28
C THR A 181 -2.55 7.88 26.44
N ALA A 182 -1.92 6.80 26.90
CA ALA A 182 -0.47 6.78 27.10
C ALA A 182 0.31 6.99 25.80
N VAL A 183 -0.12 6.35 24.71
CA VAL A 183 0.48 6.51 23.37
C VAL A 183 0.22 7.92 22.84
N GLY A 184 -0.97 8.49 23.03
CA GLY A 184 -1.29 9.86 22.62
C GLY A 184 -0.39 10.88 23.32
N VAL A 185 -0.18 10.74 24.63
CA VAL A 185 0.76 11.60 25.38
C VAL A 185 2.19 11.41 24.86
N PHE A 186 2.62 10.17 24.65
CA PHE A 186 3.96 9.88 24.14
C PHE A 186 4.20 10.54 22.77
N PHE A 187 3.28 10.37 21.81
CA PHE A 187 3.40 10.99 20.49
C PHE A 187 3.24 12.51 20.57
N GLY A 188 2.34 13.04 21.40
CA GLY A 188 2.20 14.48 21.59
C GLY A 188 3.50 15.16 22.03
N LEU A 189 4.32 14.48 22.82
CA LEU A 189 5.61 14.98 23.33
C LEU A 189 6.82 14.68 22.44
N VAL A 190 6.80 13.57 21.70
CA VAL A 190 7.99 13.02 21.01
C VAL A 190 7.88 13.05 19.49
N TRP A 191 6.71 13.34 18.92
CA TRP A 191 6.51 13.23 17.48
C TRP A 191 7.26 14.27 16.66
N GLU A 192 7.43 15.49 17.15
CA GLU A 192 8.03 16.58 16.36
C GLU A 192 9.44 16.25 15.83
N PRO A 193 10.42 15.78 16.65
CA PRO A 193 11.71 15.30 16.12
C PRO A 193 11.60 14.16 15.11
N ILE A 194 10.63 13.26 15.29
CA ILE A 194 10.40 12.13 14.36
C ILE A 194 9.84 12.65 13.03
N GLY A 195 8.89 13.57 13.10
CA GLY A 195 8.27 14.25 11.95
C GLY A 195 9.29 15.05 11.15
N GLU A 196 10.22 15.74 11.82
CA GLU A 196 11.33 16.43 11.15
C GLU A 196 12.25 15.46 10.41
N VAL A 197 12.61 14.32 11.02
CA VAL A 197 13.42 13.29 10.34
C VAL A 197 12.70 12.75 9.11
N ILE A 198 11.40 12.47 9.21
CA ILE A 198 10.59 11.98 8.07
C ILE A 198 10.51 13.05 6.98
N THR A 199 10.28 14.32 7.36
CA THR A 199 10.22 15.45 6.42
C THR A 199 11.55 15.65 5.71
N ASN A 200 12.66 15.72 6.46
CA ASN A 200 14.00 15.90 5.90
C ASN A 200 14.39 14.73 4.98
N PHE A 201 14.09 13.50 5.37
CA PHE A 201 14.29 12.33 4.53
C PHE A 201 13.41 12.37 3.27
N GLY A 202 12.17 12.81 3.42
CA GLY A 202 11.24 13.03 2.32
C GLY A 202 11.73 14.06 1.32
N GLU A 203 12.16 15.23 1.79
CA GLU A 203 12.75 16.32 1.00
C GLU A 203 14.05 15.91 0.32
N TRP A 204 14.91 15.17 1.02
CA TRP A 204 16.10 14.58 0.42
C TRP A 204 15.72 13.62 -0.72
N MET A 205 14.75 12.73 -0.50
CA MET A 205 14.32 11.75 -1.50
C MET A 205 13.65 12.41 -2.70
N THR A 206 12.77 13.39 -2.49
CA THR A 206 12.11 14.12 -3.58
C THR A 206 13.11 15.00 -4.34
N GLY A 207 14.06 15.62 -3.64
CA GLY A 207 15.13 16.45 -4.21
C GLY A 207 16.09 15.71 -5.14
N LEU A 208 16.21 14.38 -5.02
CA LEU A 208 16.95 13.54 -5.97
C LEU A 208 16.26 13.41 -7.35
N GLY A 209 15.03 13.92 -7.49
CA GLY A 209 14.28 13.91 -8.75
C GLY A 209 14.12 12.51 -9.32
N ALA A 210 14.58 12.30 -10.57
CA ALA A 210 14.45 11.03 -11.26
C ALA A 210 15.19 9.88 -10.54
N VAL A 211 16.32 10.20 -9.89
CA VAL A 211 17.08 9.22 -9.10
C VAL A 211 16.28 8.82 -7.86
N GLY A 212 15.63 9.78 -7.19
CA GLY A 212 14.74 9.51 -6.05
C GLY A 212 13.58 8.58 -6.42
N ALA A 213 12.94 8.84 -7.56
CA ALA A 213 11.87 7.99 -8.09
C ALA A 213 12.38 6.56 -8.38
N ALA A 214 13.56 6.41 -8.98
CA ALA A 214 14.17 5.10 -9.22
C ALA A 214 14.49 4.33 -7.93
N ILE A 215 15.11 4.98 -6.95
CA ILE A 215 15.43 4.37 -5.65
C ILE A 215 14.15 3.86 -4.98
N PHE A 216 13.10 4.67 -4.97
CA PHE A 216 11.80 4.26 -4.46
C PHE A 216 11.26 3.03 -5.20
N GLY A 217 11.27 3.03 -6.55
CA GLY A 217 10.82 1.90 -7.35
C GLY A 217 11.59 0.60 -7.06
N ALA A 218 12.91 0.70 -6.88
CA ALA A 218 13.75 -0.44 -6.54
C ALA A 218 13.43 -1.00 -5.14
N ILE A 219 13.33 -0.13 -4.13
CA ILE A 219 12.98 -0.51 -2.75
C ILE A 219 11.58 -1.13 -2.71
N ASN A 220 10.64 -0.53 -3.43
CA ASN A 220 9.27 -1.00 -3.52
C ASN A 220 9.20 -2.45 -4.01
N ARG A 221 9.87 -2.76 -5.14
CA ARG A 221 9.92 -4.13 -5.66
C ARG A 221 10.72 -5.04 -4.74
N ALA A 222 11.86 -4.62 -4.20
CA ALA A 222 12.65 -5.45 -3.28
C ALA A 222 11.87 -5.91 -2.03
N LEU A 223 10.95 -5.08 -1.53
CA LEU A 223 10.14 -5.36 -0.33
C LEU A 223 8.79 -6.04 -0.63
N LEU A 224 8.43 -6.22 -1.89
CA LEU A 224 7.18 -6.88 -2.26
C LEU A 224 7.07 -8.36 -1.85
N PRO A 225 8.12 -9.21 -1.92
CA PRO A 225 8.07 -10.60 -1.47
C PRO A 225 7.65 -10.78 0.00
N VAL A 226 7.94 -9.77 0.83
CA VAL A 226 7.61 -9.76 2.26
C VAL A 226 6.40 -8.89 2.58
N GLY A 227 5.75 -8.30 1.58
CA GLY A 227 4.61 -7.39 1.75
C GLY A 227 4.96 -6.01 2.31
N MET A 228 6.23 -5.73 2.62
CA MET A 228 6.67 -4.48 3.23
C MET A 228 6.70 -3.29 2.26
N HIS A 229 6.56 -3.54 0.95
CA HIS A 229 6.32 -2.50 -0.04
C HIS A 229 5.11 -1.61 0.30
N GLN A 230 4.08 -2.17 0.95
CA GLN A 230 2.90 -1.41 1.39
C GLN A 230 3.21 -0.39 2.48
N PHE A 231 4.21 -0.66 3.33
CA PHE A 231 4.70 0.30 4.31
C PHE A 231 5.43 1.47 3.61
N VAL A 232 6.31 1.15 2.67
CA VAL A 232 7.04 2.18 1.90
C VAL A 232 6.09 3.00 1.03
N ASN A 233 5.08 2.37 0.44
CA ASN A 233 3.96 3.03 -0.24
C ASN A 233 3.25 4.01 0.68
N THR A 234 2.89 3.57 1.88
CA THR A 234 2.19 4.41 2.85
C THR A 234 3.01 5.65 3.18
N VAL A 235 4.31 5.50 3.47
CA VAL A 235 5.19 6.64 3.77
C VAL A 235 5.30 7.57 2.57
N ALA A 236 5.64 7.04 1.38
CA ALA A 236 5.84 7.88 0.20
C ALA A 236 4.56 8.58 -0.27
N TRP A 237 3.44 7.85 -0.29
CA TRP A 237 2.18 8.33 -0.86
C TRP A 237 1.34 9.13 0.14
N GLN A 238 1.51 8.95 1.46
CA GLN A 238 0.69 9.61 2.48
C GLN A 238 1.45 10.60 3.37
N GLU A 239 2.79 10.50 3.46
CA GLU A 239 3.58 11.37 4.35
C GLU A 239 4.57 12.27 3.60
N ILE A 240 5.24 11.77 2.56
CA ILE A 240 6.33 12.51 1.92
C ILE A 240 5.82 13.68 1.08
N GLY A 241 6.34 14.87 1.40
CA GLY A 241 6.05 16.12 0.71
C GLY A 241 4.82 16.83 1.25
N THR A 242 4.75 18.13 0.99
CA THR A 242 3.70 19.01 1.50
C THR A 242 3.24 19.97 0.41
N PHE A 243 1.93 20.19 0.31
CA PHE A 243 1.32 21.14 -0.61
C PHE A 243 0.22 21.91 0.11
N LYS A 244 0.16 23.23 -0.12
CA LYS A 244 -0.93 24.07 0.36
C LYS A 244 -1.82 24.45 -0.81
N ASP A 245 -3.08 24.06 -0.77
CA ASP A 245 -4.03 24.35 -1.84
C ASP A 245 -4.58 25.78 -1.79
N SER A 246 -5.43 26.13 -2.76
CA SER A 246 -6.04 27.46 -2.88
C SER A 246 -7.03 27.80 -1.76
N SER A 247 -7.56 26.80 -1.04
CA SER A 247 -8.40 26.97 0.15
C SER A 247 -7.59 27.24 1.41
N GLY A 248 -6.28 27.00 1.35
CA GLY A 248 -5.35 27.11 2.46
C GLY A 248 -5.20 25.82 3.27
N ALA A 249 -5.84 24.72 2.84
CA ALA A 249 -5.63 23.40 3.43
C ALA A 249 -4.25 22.85 3.05
N VAL A 250 -3.63 22.12 3.97
CA VAL A 250 -2.31 21.52 3.80
C VAL A 250 -2.45 20.02 3.59
N TRP A 251 -1.93 19.54 2.46
CA TRP A 251 -1.97 18.15 2.03
C TRP A 251 -0.56 17.57 2.08
N HIS A 252 -0.45 16.35 2.60
CA HIS A 252 0.81 15.65 2.74
C HIS A 252 0.78 14.33 1.97
N GLY A 253 1.96 13.89 1.52
CA GLY A 253 2.08 12.65 0.75
C GLY A 253 1.82 12.86 -0.74
N ASP A 254 2.50 12.08 -1.55
CA ASP A 254 2.45 12.20 -3.02
C ASP A 254 1.02 12.02 -3.58
N LEU A 255 0.21 11.15 -2.98
CA LEU A 255 -1.14 10.83 -3.45
C LEU A 255 -2.13 11.96 -3.14
N PRO A 256 -2.31 12.43 -1.87
CA PRO A 256 -3.19 13.57 -1.60
C PRO A 256 -2.75 14.84 -2.35
N ARG A 257 -1.45 15.13 -2.40
CA ARG A 257 -0.94 16.30 -3.15
C ARG A 257 -1.39 16.29 -4.61
N PHE A 258 -1.29 15.15 -5.28
CA PHE A 258 -1.73 15.01 -6.67
C PHE A 258 -3.24 15.29 -6.84
N PHE A 259 -4.08 14.69 -5.99
CA PHE A 259 -5.55 14.86 -6.09
C PHE A 259 -6.04 16.25 -5.70
N HIS A 260 -5.23 17.01 -4.95
CA HIS A 260 -5.49 18.41 -4.61
C HIS A 260 -4.82 19.41 -5.56
N GLY A 261 -4.27 18.94 -6.69
CA GLY A 261 -3.82 19.79 -7.79
C GLY A 261 -2.38 20.29 -7.67
N ASP A 262 -1.53 19.62 -6.89
CA ASP A 262 -0.09 19.91 -6.88
C ASP A 262 0.56 19.44 -8.20
N PRO A 263 1.06 20.36 -9.05
CA PRO A 263 1.70 20.00 -10.31
C PRO A 263 3.06 19.32 -10.13
N THR A 264 3.59 19.27 -8.90
CA THR A 264 4.88 18.64 -8.55
C THR A 264 4.72 17.30 -7.83
N ALA A 265 3.49 16.76 -7.76
CA ALA A 265 3.21 15.46 -7.19
C ALA A 265 3.23 14.33 -8.26
N GLY A 266 3.27 13.09 -7.81
CA GLY A 266 3.29 11.88 -8.65
C GLY A 266 4.69 11.28 -8.85
N GLN A 267 5.71 11.75 -8.11
CA GLN A 267 7.09 11.27 -8.20
C GLN A 267 7.24 9.79 -7.86
N PHE A 268 6.48 9.33 -6.86
CA PHE A 268 6.48 7.96 -6.37
C PHE A 268 5.31 7.15 -6.94
N MET A 269 4.63 7.67 -7.97
CA MET A 269 3.42 7.07 -8.54
C MET A 269 3.53 6.83 -10.06
N THR A 270 4.02 7.82 -10.81
CA THR A 270 3.90 7.83 -12.28
C THR A 270 4.57 6.64 -12.96
N GLY A 271 5.75 6.22 -12.50
CA GLY A 271 6.51 5.15 -13.14
C GLY A 271 5.92 3.75 -13.00
N PHE A 272 4.84 3.58 -12.23
CA PHE A 272 4.12 2.32 -12.20
C PHE A 272 3.24 2.11 -13.43
N PHE A 273 2.71 3.18 -14.06
CA PHE A 273 1.82 3.05 -15.21
C PHE A 273 2.47 2.29 -16.40
N PRO A 274 3.69 2.63 -16.86
CA PRO A 274 4.34 1.87 -17.92
C PRO A 274 4.56 0.39 -17.55
N ILE A 275 4.79 0.11 -16.27
CA ILE A 275 5.04 -1.25 -15.79
C ILE A 275 3.76 -2.08 -15.77
N MET A 276 2.72 -1.56 -15.11
CA MET A 276 1.46 -2.27 -14.87
C MET A 276 0.64 -2.43 -16.15
N MET A 277 0.62 -1.42 -17.02
CA MET A 277 -0.17 -1.43 -18.24
C MET A 277 0.55 -2.08 -19.44
N PHE A 278 1.89 -2.11 -19.46
CA PHE A 278 2.59 -2.55 -20.68
C PHE A 278 3.66 -3.61 -20.39
N ALA A 279 4.56 -3.34 -19.46
CA ALA A 279 5.69 -4.22 -19.19
C ALA A 279 5.28 -5.61 -18.69
N LEU A 280 4.42 -5.69 -17.67
CA LEU A 280 3.98 -6.96 -17.09
C LEU A 280 3.09 -7.78 -18.04
N PRO A 281 2.14 -7.18 -18.78
CA PRO A 281 1.48 -7.87 -19.89
C PRO A 281 2.46 -8.45 -20.92
N ALA A 282 3.51 -7.71 -21.27
CA ALA A 282 4.55 -8.19 -22.18
C ALA A 282 5.40 -9.32 -21.56
N ALA A 283 5.67 -9.29 -20.26
CA ALA A 283 6.30 -10.38 -19.53
C ALA A 283 5.44 -11.65 -19.53
N ALA A 284 4.13 -11.50 -19.31
CA ALA A 284 3.16 -12.59 -19.35
C ALA A 284 3.11 -13.24 -20.74
N LEU A 285 3.21 -12.43 -21.81
CA LEU A 285 3.35 -12.91 -23.18
C LEU A 285 4.67 -13.68 -23.39
N ALA A 286 5.80 -13.18 -22.86
CA ALA A 286 7.09 -13.86 -22.94
C ALA A 286 7.07 -15.23 -22.22
N ILE A 287 6.46 -15.31 -21.04
CA ILE A 287 6.25 -16.56 -20.30
C ILE A 287 5.41 -17.53 -21.14
N THR A 288 4.31 -17.04 -21.73
CA THR A 288 3.44 -17.86 -22.61
C THR A 288 4.22 -18.43 -23.80
N HIS A 289 4.99 -17.59 -24.51
CA HIS A 289 5.74 -18.02 -25.69
C HIS A 289 6.90 -18.98 -25.36
N THR A 290 7.40 -18.96 -24.13
CA THR A 290 8.49 -19.83 -23.68
C THR A 290 8.00 -21.09 -22.96
N ALA A 291 6.72 -21.19 -22.61
CA ALA A 291 6.12 -22.43 -22.11
C ALA A 291 6.25 -23.57 -23.14
N ARG A 292 6.31 -24.81 -22.64
CA ARG A 292 6.37 -26.00 -23.50
C ARG A 292 5.13 -26.07 -24.41
N PRO A 293 5.25 -26.57 -25.67
CA PRO A 293 4.15 -26.57 -26.64
C PRO A 293 2.82 -27.14 -26.10
N GLU A 294 2.90 -28.23 -25.34
CA GLU A 294 1.77 -28.93 -24.74
C GLU A 294 1.07 -28.14 -23.62
N ARG A 295 1.77 -27.22 -22.94
CA ARG A 295 1.20 -26.38 -21.86
C ARG A 295 0.87 -24.96 -22.30
N ARG A 296 1.35 -24.53 -23.47
CA ARG A 296 1.25 -23.15 -23.95
C ARG A 296 -0.17 -22.60 -23.96
N LYS A 297 -1.17 -23.43 -24.28
CA LYS A 297 -2.58 -23.02 -24.29
C LYS A 297 -3.10 -22.71 -22.88
N ALA A 298 -2.81 -23.59 -21.92
CA ALA A 298 -3.20 -23.41 -20.52
C ALA A 298 -2.48 -22.22 -19.88
N VAL A 299 -1.15 -22.14 -20.05
CA VAL A 299 -0.35 -21.00 -19.56
C VAL A 299 -0.78 -19.70 -20.21
N GLY A 300 -1.04 -19.71 -21.52
CA GLY A 300 -1.52 -18.52 -22.24
C GLY A 300 -2.86 -18.01 -21.75
N GLY A 301 -3.82 -18.91 -21.48
CA GLY A 301 -5.10 -18.51 -20.89
C GLY A 301 -4.94 -17.88 -19.51
N MET A 302 -4.12 -18.49 -18.64
CA MET A 302 -3.80 -17.95 -17.31
C MET A 302 -3.11 -16.59 -17.43
N MET A 303 -2.00 -16.50 -18.17
CA MET A 303 -1.19 -15.30 -18.33
C MET A 303 -1.97 -14.15 -18.95
N MET A 304 -2.87 -14.42 -19.90
CA MET A 304 -3.75 -13.41 -20.48
C MET A 304 -4.70 -12.82 -19.43
N SER A 305 -5.33 -13.66 -18.60
CA SER A 305 -6.20 -13.18 -17.53
C SER A 305 -5.43 -12.32 -16.53
N LEU A 306 -4.24 -12.75 -16.10
CA LEU A 306 -3.43 -11.99 -15.16
C LEU A 306 -2.93 -10.67 -15.78
N ALA A 307 -2.53 -10.70 -17.04
CA ALA A 307 -2.13 -9.51 -17.81
C ALA A 307 -3.28 -8.50 -17.92
N LEU A 308 -4.50 -8.96 -18.17
CA LEU A 308 -5.67 -8.09 -18.22
C LEU A 308 -5.97 -7.47 -16.85
N THR A 309 -5.87 -8.25 -15.77
CA THR A 309 -6.00 -7.72 -14.41
C THR A 309 -4.97 -6.62 -14.12
N SER A 310 -3.70 -6.86 -14.44
CA SER A 310 -2.63 -5.85 -14.31
C SER A 310 -2.89 -4.65 -15.22
N PHE A 311 -3.33 -4.84 -16.46
CA PHE A 311 -3.61 -3.71 -17.36
C PHE A 311 -4.73 -2.82 -16.82
N VAL A 312 -5.85 -3.41 -16.44
CA VAL A 312 -7.07 -2.67 -16.07
C VAL A 312 -6.94 -2.06 -14.68
N THR A 313 -6.50 -2.86 -13.71
CA THR A 313 -6.52 -2.51 -12.27
C THR A 313 -5.15 -2.18 -11.72
N GLY A 314 -4.08 -2.59 -12.43
CA GLY A 314 -2.67 -2.56 -11.99
C GLY A 314 -2.35 -3.36 -10.74
N ILE A 315 -3.18 -4.35 -10.39
CA ILE A 315 -2.78 -5.44 -9.49
C ILE A 315 -1.74 -6.30 -10.21
N THR A 316 -0.53 -6.36 -9.67
CA THR A 316 0.62 -7.03 -10.31
C THR A 316 1.01 -8.34 -9.64
N GLU A 317 0.60 -8.52 -8.38
CA GLU A 317 1.03 -9.63 -7.52
C GLU A 317 0.78 -11.00 -8.15
N PRO A 318 -0.37 -11.30 -8.78
CA PRO A 318 -0.59 -12.60 -9.42
C PRO A 318 0.44 -12.93 -10.51
N ILE A 319 0.88 -11.92 -11.29
CA ILE A 319 1.91 -12.12 -12.33
C ILE A 319 3.27 -12.28 -11.66
N GLU A 320 3.64 -11.38 -10.76
CA GLU A 320 4.94 -11.40 -10.09
C GLU A 320 5.14 -12.69 -9.28
N PHE A 321 4.11 -13.15 -8.57
CA PHE A 321 4.16 -14.36 -7.75
C PHE A 321 4.32 -15.62 -8.60
N SER A 322 3.91 -15.60 -9.87
CA SER A 322 4.05 -16.73 -10.79
C SER A 322 5.52 -17.04 -11.14
N PHE A 323 6.44 -16.08 -10.98
CA PHE A 323 7.85 -16.28 -11.32
C PHE A 323 8.83 -15.85 -10.22
N MET A 324 8.46 -15.01 -9.25
CA MET A 324 9.43 -14.42 -8.33
C MET A 324 10.16 -15.45 -7.45
N PHE A 325 9.47 -16.52 -7.05
CA PHE A 325 10.03 -17.55 -6.17
C PHE A 325 10.75 -18.65 -6.95
N ILE A 326 10.29 -18.91 -8.18
CA ILE A 326 10.78 -20.00 -9.03
C ILE A 326 11.92 -19.52 -9.94
N ALA A 327 11.89 -18.25 -10.34
CA ALA A 327 12.90 -17.58 -11.16
C ALA A 327 13.30 -16.20 -10.58
N PRO A 328 14.03 -16.15 -9.45
CA PRO A 328 14.38 -14.90 -8.77
C PRO A 328 15.16 -13.90 -9.64
N VAL A 329 15.91 -14.39 -10.63
CA VAL A 329 16.64 -13.55 -11.58
C VAL A 329 15.69 -12.67 -12.40
N LEU A 330 14.54 -13.19 -12.84
CA LEU A 330 13.52 -12.39 -13.53
C LEU A 330 12.94 -11.32 -12.62
N TYR A 331 12.86 -11.62 -11.31
CA TYR A 331 12.38 -10.65 -10.33
C TYR A 331 13.36 -9.51 -10.10
N VAL A 332 14.66 -9.80 -10.05
CA VAL A 332 15.70 -8.75 -9.99
C VAL A 332 15.66 -7.88 -11.25
N ILE A 333 15.54 -8.49 -12.43
CA ILE A 333 15.38 -7.75 -13.70
C ILE A 333 14.15 -6.84 -13.63
N HIS A 334 13.01 -7.38 -13.19
CA HIS A 334 11.77 -6.62 -13.02
C HIS A 334 11.92 -5.44 -12.04
N ALA A 335 12.59 -5.65 -10.91
CA ALA A 335 12.84 -4.59 -9.93
C ALA A 335 13.70 -3.46 -10.51
N VAL A 336 14.77 -3.81 -11.23
CA VAL A 336 15.64 -2.82 -11.89
C VAL A 336 14.88 -2.06 -12.98
N LEU A 337 14.15 -2.76 -13.85
CA LEU A 337 13.40 -2.11 -14.91
C LEU A 337 12.25 -1.24 -14.36
N THR A 338 11.62 -1.63 -13.25
CA THR A 338 10.65 -0.77 -12.54
C THR A 338 11.32 0.51 -12.05
N ALA A 339 12.49 0.43 -11.42
CA ALA A 339 13.26 1.60 -11.01
C ALA A 339 13.61 2.51 -12.19
N VAL A 340 14.04 1.94 -13.32
CA VAL A 340 14.30 2.70 -14.55
C VAL A 340 13.03 3.38 -15.05
N SER A 341 11.88 2.71 -15.00
CA SER A 341 10.60 3.29 -15.41
C SER A 341 10.25 4.53 -14.58
N MET A 342 10.40 4.44 -13.25
CA MET A 342 10.22 5.56 -12.33
C MET A 342 11.12 6.75 -12.66
N ALA A 343 12.42 6.50 -12.90
CA ALA A 343 13.34 7.57 -13.31
C ALA A 343 12.94 8.18 -14.65
N VAL A 344 12.64 7.36 -15.67
CA VAL A 344 12.35 7.83 -17.03
C VAL A 344 11.08 8.68 -17.06
N THR A 345 10.00 8.23 -16.42
CA THR A 345 8.75 9.00 -16.39
C THR A 345 8.94 10.36 -15.73
N TRP A 346 9.67 10.39 -14.61
CA TRP A 346 9.93 11.63 -13.90
C TRP A 346 10.88 12.56 -14.67
N ALA A 347 11.94 12.01 -15.26
CA ALA A 347 12.89 12.79 -16.07
C ALA A 347 12.25 13.44 -17.30
N LEU A 348 11.23 12.80 -17.88
CA LEU A 348 10.46 13.36 -19.00
C LEU A 348 9.37 14.37 -18.55
N GLY A 349 9.25 14.59 -17.24
CA GLY A 349 8.27 15.50 -16.64
C GLY A 349 6.83 15.01 -16.80
N VAL A 350 6.63 13.69 -16.76
CA VAL A 350 5.30 13.08 -16.70
C VAL A 350 4.91 12.99 -15.23
N HIS A 351 3.81 13.63 -14.85
CA HIS A 351 3.31 13.61 -13.49
C HIS A 351 1.88 13.06 -13.49
N HIS A 352 1.70 11.88 -12.91
CA HIS A 352 0.42 11.20 -12.86
C HIS A 352 0.25 10.48 -11.52
N GLY A 353 -0.96 10.53 -10.97
CA GLY A 353 -1.35 9.81 -9.77
C GLY A 353 -2.41 8.74 -10.04
N PHE A 354 -2.62 7.89 -9.05
CA PHE A 354 -3.59 6.82 -9.02
C PHE A 354 -4.20 6.74 -7.62
N SER A 355 -5.40 6.18 -7.54
CA SER A 355 -6.08 5.99 -6.25
C SER A 355 -5.75 4.63 -5.65
N PHE A 356 -5.48 3.64 -6.49
CA PHE A 356 -5.24 2.26 -6.05
C PHE A 356 -3.92 1.71 -6.56
N SER A 357 -3.77 1.52 -7.88
CA SER A 357 -2.61 0.80 -8.40
C SER A 357 -2.39 1.05 -9.88
N ALA A 358 -2.11 2.29 -10.30
CA ALA A 358 -1.65 2.71 -11.64
C ALA A 358 -2.17 1.93 -12.88
N GLY A 359 -3.42 1.46 -12.85
CA GLY A 359 -4.04 0.71 -13.94
C GLY A 359 -4.66 1.63 -14.98
N ALA A 360 -5.19 1.05 -16.07
CA ALA A 360 -5.88 1.80 -17.11
C ALA A 360 -7.05 2.62 -16.56
N ILE A 361 -7.77 2.11 -15.54
CA ILE A 361 -8.83 2.88 -14.89
C ILE A 361 -8.27 4.18 -14.32
N ASP A 362 -7.25 4.11 -13.45
CA ASP A 362 -6.63 5.29 -12.84
C ASP A 362 -6.03 6.24 -13.90
N TYR A 363 -5.47 5.68 -14.98
CA TYR A 363 -4.88 6.43 -16.09
C TYR A 363 -5.90 7.30 -16.81
N PHE A 364 -7.01 6.71 -17.24
CA PHE A 364 -8.07 7.46 -17.93
C PHE A 364 -8.83 8.37 -16.97
N LEU A 365 -9.05 7.91 -15.74
CA LEU A 365 -9.71 8.68 -14.71
C LEU A 365 -8.95 9.99 -14.49
N ASN A 366 -7.64 9.94 -14.22
CA ASN A 366 -6.87 11.12 -13.80
C ASN A 366 -6.23 11.89 -14.97
N TRP A 367 -6.63 11.62 -16.22
CA TRP A 367 -6.04 12.22 -17.42
C TRP A 367 -5.98 13.76 -17.36
N ASN A 368 -7.06 14.41 -16.93
CA ASN A 368 -7.14 15.88 -16.88
C ASN A 368 -6.37 16.51 -15.70
N LEU A 369 -6.05 15.72 -14.68
CA LEU A 369 -5.24 16.17 -13.53
C LEU A 369 -3.73 15.99 -13.79
N ALA A 370 -3.38 15.08 -14.69
CA ALA A 370 -2.00 14.70 -14.96
C ALA A 370 -1.26 15.70 -15.86
N THR A 371 0.05 15.77 -15.68
CA THR A 371 0.97 16.51 -16.57
C THR A 371 1.56 15.56 -17.61
N LYS A 372 1.34 15.86 -18.89
CA LYS A 372 1.76 15.06 -20.05
C LYS A 372 1.36 13.56 -19.98
N PRO A 373 0.10 13.21 -19.60
CA PRO A 373 -0.32 11.81 -19.42
C PRO A 373 -0.07 10.96 -20.68
N TRP A 374 -0.25 11.54 -21.87
CA TRP A 374 -0.10 10.86 -23.15
C TRP A 374 1.28 10.20 -23.35
N LEU A 375 2.35 10.71 -22.72
CA LEU A 375 3.70 10.13 -22.82
C LEU A 375 3.82 8.75 -22.16
N ILE A 376 2.88 8.38 -21.28
CA ILE A 376 2.84 7.05 -20.66
C ILE A 376 2.69 5.95 -21.72
N ILE A 377 1.95 6.20 -22.80
CA ILE A 377 1.73 5.22 -23.88
C ILE A 377 3.05 4.88 -24.61
N PRO A 378 3.77 5.83 -25.23
CA PRO A 378 5.01 5.51 -25.92
C PRO A 378 6.09 4.97 -24.97
N ILE A 379 6.20 5.50 -23.73
CA ILE A 379 7.12 4.95 -22.72
C ILE A 379 6.75 3.49 -22.43
N GLY A 380 5.46 3.23 -22.17
CA GLY A 380 4.92 1.90 -21.92
C GLY A 380 5.21 0.92 -23.05
N LEU A 381 4.99 1.30 -24.31
CA LEU A 381 5.30 0.45 -25.46
C LEU A 381 6.79 0.10 -25.57
N VAL A 382 7.69 1.05 -25.29
CA VAL A 382 9.13 0.79 -25.21
C VAL A 382 9.43 -0.20 -24.09
N PHE A 383 8.85 0.00 -22.91
CA PHE A 383 9.01 -0.94 -21.79
C PHE A 383 8.45 -2.33 -22.10
N ALA A 384 7.32 -2.43 -22.80
CA ALA A 384 6.78 -3.72 -23.27
C ALA A 384 7.77 -4.44 -24.19
N ALA A 385 8.36 -3.74 -25.16
CA ALA A 385 9.35 -4.32 -26.05
C ALA A 385 10.61 -4.80 -25.30
N ILE A 386 11.11 -3.99 -24.36
CA ILE A 386 12.25 -4.33 -23.49
C ILE A 386 11.91 -5.55 -22.63
N TYR A 387 10.77 -5.54 -21.91
CA TYR A 387 10.36 -6.62 -21.03
C TYR A 387 10.19 -7.93 -21.79
N TYR A 388 9.45 -7.91 -22.90
CA TYR A 388 9.25 -9.11 -23.71
C TYR A 388 10.60 -9.72 -24.14
N SER A 389 11.49 -8.88 -24.65
CA SER A 389 12.78 -9.32 -25.19
C SER A 389 13.71 -9.85 -24.09
N VAL A 390 13.85 -9.10 -22.99
CA VAL A 390 14.72 -9.45 -21.87
C VAL A 390 14.20 -10.68 -21.14
N PHE A 391 12.90 -10.77 -20.84
CA PHE A 391 12.31 -11.94 -20.18
C PHE A 391 12.47 -13.17 -21.05
N ARG A 392 12.08 -13.09 -22.33
CA ARG A 392 12.19 -14.23 -23.25
C ARG A 392 13.64 -14.70 -23.39
N PHE A 393 14.59 -13.77 -23.52
CA PHE A 393 16.01 -14.09 -23.57
C PHE A 393 16.48 -14.78 -22.29
N ALA A 394 16.20 -14.20 -21.11
CA ALA A 394 16.60 -14.74 -19.82
C ALA A 394 16.03 -16.14 -19.58
N ILE A 395 14.74 -16.35 -19.88
CA ILE A 395 14.06 -17.63 -19.70
C ILE A 395 14.73 -18.72 -20.54
N ILE A 396 15.02 -18.43 -21.82
CA ILE A 396 15.63 -19.41 -22.73
C ILE A 396 17.10 -19.62 -22.39
N LYS A 397 17.87 -18.54 -22.20
CA LYS A 397 19.32 -18.59 -22.01
C LYS A 397 19.73 -19.31 -20.72
N TRP A 398 18.99 -19.09 -19.64
CA TRP A 398 19.27 -19.71 -18.33
C TRP A 398 18.33 -20.85 -17.99
N ASN A 399 17.49 -21.27 -18.95
CA ASN A 399 16.51 -22.34 -18.79
C ASN A 399 15.66 -22.18 -17.51
N LEU A 400 15.12 -20.99 -17.29
CA LEU A 400 14.41 -20.66 -16.06
C LEU A 400 13.06 -21.43 -15.98
N PRO A 401 12.68 -21.98 -14.81
CA PRO A 401 11.47 -22.78 -14.64
C PRO A 401 10.21 -21.93 -14.50
N THR A 402 9.94 -21.03 -15.45
CA THR A 402 8.69 -20.24 -15.46
C THR A 402 7.46 -21.14 -15.66
N PRO A 403 6.23 -20.67 -15.36
CA PRO A 403 5.02 -21.45 -15.52
C PRO A 403 4.94 -22.18 -16.87
N GLY A 404 4.76 -23.51 -16.82
CA GLY A 404 4.75 -24.37 -18.00
C GLY A 404 6.12 -24.79 -18.53
N ARG A 405 7.21 -24.54 -17.79
CA ARG A 405 8.56 -25.08 -18.02
C ARG A 405 9.08 -25.95 -16.87
N GLU A 406 8.27 -26.17 -15.83
CA GLU A 406 8.59 -27.04 -14.68
C GLU A 406 9.03 -28.45 -15.12
N PRO A 407 9.91 -29.13 -14.35
CA PRO A 407 10.23 -30.55 -14.55
C PRO A 407 8.96 -31.43 -14.44
N GLU A 408 8.92 -32.55 -15.16
CA GLU A 408 7.73 -33.43 -15.16
C GLU A 408 7.47 -34.09 -13.80
N GLU A 409 8.52 -34.36 -13.01
CA GLU A 409 8.42 -34.98 -11.69
C GLU A 409 7.70 -34.10 -10.64
N GLU A 410 7.80 -32.77 -10.71
CA GLU A 410 7.11 -31.86 -9.77
C GLU A 410 5.60 -31.72 -10.03
N VAL A 411 5.12 -32.23 -11.17
CA VAL A 411 3.74 -32.03 -11.64
C VAL A 411 2.82 -33.18 -11.20
N GLU A 412 3.35 -34.39 -11.06
CA GLU A 412 2.57 -35.52 -10.53
C GLU A 412 2.15 -35.31 -9.07
N ASP A 413 2.94 -34.59 -8.28
CA ASP A 413 2.62 -34.31 -6.86
C ASP A 413 1.50 -33.28 -6.68
N LEU A 414 1.36 -32.30 -7.59
CA LEU A 414 0.33 -31.25 -7.52
C LEU A 414 -1.05 -31.69 -8.02
N THR A 415 -1.11 -32.77 -8.81
CA THR A 415 -2.37 -33.32 -9.36
C THR A 415 -2.89 -34.51 -8.57
N LYS A 416 -2.08 -35.06 -7.65
CA LYS A 416 -2.46 -36.13 -6.71
C LYS A 416 -2.84 -35.63 -5.30
N ALA A 417 -2.71 -34.32 -5.02
CA ALA A 417 -2.98 -33.71 -3.72
C ALA A 417 -4.40 -33.11 -3.60
#